data_AF-A0A950KJQ0-F1
#
_entry.id   AF-A0A950KJQ0-F1
#
_cell.length_a   1.000
_cell.length_b   1.000
_cell.length_c   1.000
_cell.angle_alpha   90.00
_cell.angle_beta   90.00
_cell.angle_gamma   90.00
#
_symmetry.space_group_name_H-M   'P 1'
#
loop_
_entity.id
_entity.type
_entity.pdbx_description
1 polymer ?
#
loop_
_entity_poly.entity_id
_entity_poly.type
_entity_poly.pdbx_seq_one_letter_code
_entity_poly.pdbx_strand_id
1 'polypeptide(L)' 'MSTIELDARALDCTCPLVAKVNTGELPDLAGRFGIRSIPALALFKGGREMARQAGALPAPAILQFLQSVL' A
#
# COMPACT_ATOMS: atom_id res chain seq x y z
N MET A 1 4.29 -11.66 15.69
CA MET A 1 5.56 -11.66 14.92
C MET A 1 5.19 -11.37 13.48
N SER A 2 4.66 -10.17 13.19
CA SER A 2 4.38 -9.76 11.81
C SER A 2 5.47 -8.79 11.37
N THR A 3 6.52 -9.35 10.80
CA THR A 3 7.56 -8.60 10.07
C THR A 3 6.88 -7.81 8.95
N ILE A 4 7.18 -6.51 8.87
CA ILE A 4 6.89 -5.71 7.66
C ILE A 4 7.77 -6.30 6.56
N GLU A 5 7.21 -7.22 5.78
CA GLU A 5 7.89 -7.70 4.58
C GLU A 5 7.78 -6.63 3.51
N LEU A 6 8.87 -5.88 3.37
CA LEU A 6 9.15 -5.03 2.23
C LEU A 6 9.60 -5.97 1.10
N ASP A 7 8.67 -6.38 0.24
CA ASP A 7 9.03 -7.10 -0.99
C ASP A 7 9.51 -6.06 -2.01
N ALA A 8 10.75 -5.60 -1.82
CA ALA A 8 11.44 -4.68 -2.71
C ALA A 8 12.04 -5.44 -3.90
N ARG A 9 11.23 -6.21 -4.63
CA ARG A 9 11.67 -6.85 -5.88
C ARG A 9 11.40 -5.95 -7.08
N ALA A 10 12.31 -5.00 -7.23
CA ALA A 10 12.85 -4.57 -8.52
C ALA A 10 14.04 -3.64 -8.25
N LEU A 11 15.19 -4.26 -8.01
CA LEU A 11 16.47 -3.60 -8.27
C LEU A 11 16.57 -3.48 -9.80
N ASP A 12 16.80 -2.25 -10.28
CA ASP A 12 17.22 -1.87 -11.65
C ASP A 12 16.16 -1.24 -12.58
N CYS A 13 14.94 -1.00 -12.13
CA CYS A 13 13.93 -0.21 -12.85
C CYS A 13 13.21 0.75 -11.88
N THR A 14 12.57 1.80 -12.39
CA THR A 14 11.77 2.80 -11.63
C THR A 14 10.50 2.19 -11.01
N CYS A 15 10.64 1.12 -10.23
CA CYS A 15 9.56 0.31 -9.73
C CYS A 15 9.11 0.78 -8.34
N PRO A 16 7.79 0.77 -8.07
CA PRO A 16 7.27 1.21 -6.79
C PRO A 16 7.66 0.23 -5.67
N LEU A 17 8.03 0.78 -4.50
CA LEU A 17 8.21 0.01 -3.28
C LEU A 17 6.84 -0.46 -2.77
N VAL A 18 6.68 -1.77 -2.62
CA VAL A 18 5.46 -2.35 -2.04
C VAL A 18 5.73 -2.74 -0.59
N ALA A 19 4.88 -2.27 0.31
CA ALA A 19 4.95 -2.59 1.73
C ALA A 19 3.64 -3.21 2.20
N LYS A 20 3.73 -4.35 2.89
CA LYS A 20 2.60 -4.97 3.58
C LYS A 20 2.59 -4.55 5.04
N VAL A 21 1.47 -4.01 5.50
CA VAL A 21 1.29 -3.52 6.87
C VAL A 21 0.12 -4.22 7.53
N ASN A 22 0.34 -4.78 8.72
CA ASN A 22 -0.72 -5.31 9.57
C ASN A 22 -1.21 -4.22 10.53
N THR A 23 -2.41 -3.70 10.32
CA THR A 23 -3.00 -2.65 11.15
C THR A 23 -3.46 -3.14 12.53
N GLY A 24 -3.63 -4.45 12.73
CA GLY A 24 -3.96 -5.03 14.04
C GLY A 24 -2.80 -4.97 15.02
N GLU A 25 -1.56 -5.06 14.53
CA GLU A 25 -0.35 -4.89 15.37
C GLU A 25 0.05 -3.41 15.52
N LEU A 26 -0.47 -2.51 14.67
CA LEU A 26 -0.11 -1.09 14.61
C LEU A 26 -1.37 -0.19 14.62
N PRO A 27 -2.17 -0.17 15.70
CA PRO A 27 -3.44 0.57 15.74
C PRO A 27 -3.26 2.09 15.60
N ASP A 28 -2.19 2.65 16.15
CA ASP A 28 -1.89 4.09 16.00
C ASP A 28 -1.60 4.46 14.54
N LEU A 29 -0.91 3.58 13.81
CA LEU A 29 -0.65 3.77 12.38
C LEU A 29 -1.97 3.70 11.60
N ALA A 30 -2.83 2.74 11.92
CA ALA A 30 -4.15 2.62 11.33
C ALA A 30 -4.99 3.89 11.56
N GLY A 31 -4.96 4.44 12.78
CA GLY A 31 -5.63 5.69 13.12
C GLY A 31 -5.06 6.89 12.36
N ARG A 32 -3.73 7.05 12.32
CA ARG A 32 -3.05 8.13 11.58
C ARG A 32 -3.37 8.14 10.10
N PHE A 33 -3.48 6.97 9.49
CA PHE A 33 -3.85 6.82 8.07
C PHE A 33 -5.36 6.62 7.87
N GLY A 34 -6.19 6.73 8.90
CA GLY A 34 -7.65 6.62 8.80
C GLY A 34 -8.15 5.29 8.21
N ILE A 35 -7.44 4.18 8.47
CA ILE A 35 -7.80 2.83 7.99
C ILE A 35 -8.96 2.31 8.85
N ARG A 36 -10.16 2.36 8.28
CA ARG A 36 -11.42 1.95 8.94
C ARG A 36 -11.91 0.55 8.54
N SER A 37 -11.41 0.04 7.43
CA SER A 37 -11.71 -1.30 6.92
C SER A 37 -10.47 -1.89 6.25
N ILE A 38 -10.34 -3.22 6.31
CA ILE A 38 -9.27 -3.98 5.65
C ILE A 38 -9.88 -5.04 4.73
N PRO A 39 -9.23 -5.37 3.59
CA PRO A 39 -7.98 -4.79 3.08
C PRO A 39 -8.14 -3.38 2.51
N ALA A 40 -7.06 -2.58 2.56
CA ALA A 40 -6.97 -1.23 2.00
C ALA A 40 -5.61 -1.02 1.32
N LEU A 41 -5.62 -0.38 0.15
CA LEU A 41 -4.43 -0.01 -0.61
C LEU A 41 -4.29 1.50 -0.63
N ALA A 42 -3.09 2.00 -0.33
CA ALA A 42 -2.77 3.42 -0.38
C ALA A 42 -1.44 3.59 -1.14
N LEU A 43 -1.40 4.55 -2.05
CA LEU A 43 -0.24 4.87 -2.85
C LEU A 43 0.35 6.21 -2.42
N PHE A 44 1.66 6.24 -2.26
CA PHE A 44 2.39 7.42 -1.79
C PHE A 44 3.44 7.86 -2.82
N LYS A 45 3.56 9.17 -3.05
CA LYS A 45 4.61 9.79 -3.89
C LYS A 45 5.13 11.04 -3.16
N GLY A 46 6.44 11.12 -2.95
CA GLY A 46 7.05 12.24 -2.22
C GLY A 46 6.52 12.43 -0.79
N GLY A 47 6.18 11.33 -0.10
CA GLY A 47 5.64 11.36 1.27
C GLY A 47 4.17 11.78 1.38
N ARG A 48 3.46 11.97 0.26
CA ARG A 48 2.03 12.32 0.23
C ARG A 48 1.21 11.16 -0.34
N GLU A 49 0.04 10.91 0.25
CA GLU A 49 -0.94 9.97 -0.30
C GLU A 49 -1.54 10.54 -1.59
N MET A 50 -1.43 9.78 -2.67
CA MET A 50 -1.91 10.18 -4.00
C MET A 50 -3.24 9.52 -4.35
N ALA A 51 -3.42 8.28 -3.93
CA ALA A 51 -4.63 7.53 -4.19
C ALA A 51 -4.84 6.47 -3.11
N ARG A 52 -6.10 6.11 -2.89
CA ARG A 52 -6.52 5.05 -1.97
C ARG A 52 -7.64 4.25 -2.58
N GLN A 53 -7.55 2.94 -2.41
CA GLN A 53 -8.62 2.00 -2.69
C GLN A 53 -8.99 1.25 -1.41
N ALA A 54 -10.26 1.31 -1.03
CA ALA A 54 -10.80 0.42 -0.01
C ALA A 54 -11.26 -0.89 -0.65
N GLY A 55 -11.05 -2.00 0.08
CA GLY A 55 -11.47 -3.33 -0.35
C GLY A 55 -10.42 -4.09 -1.16
N ALA A 56 -10.70 -5.38 -1.36
CA ALA A 56 -9.84 -6.26 -2.12
C ALA A 56 -9.97 -5.97 -3.62
N LEU A 57 -8.84 -5.85 -4.30
CA LEU A 57 -8.78 -5.79 -5.76
C LEU A 57 -8.18 -7.09 -6.31
N PRO A 58 -8.65 -7.58 -7.47
CA PRO A 58 -7.93 -8.60 -8.20
C PRO A 58 -6.60 -8.03 -8.74
N ALA A 59 -5.59 -8.89 -8.94
CA ALA A 59 -4.25 -8.47 -9.35
C ALA A 59 -4.20 -7.53 -10.58
N PRO A 60 -4.99 -7.75 -11.66
CA PRO A 60 -5.02 -6.82 -12.79
C PRO A 60 -5.49 -5.41 -12.42
N ALA A 61 -6.46 -5.30 -11.51
CA ALA A 61 -6.97 -4.01 -11.05
C ALA A 61 -5.96 -3.27 -10.16
N ILE A 62 -5.12 -3.99 -9.42
CA ILE A 62 -4.01 -3.39 -8.66
C ILE A 62 -3.01 -2.74 -9.63
N LEU A 63 -2.64 -3.42 -10.72
CA LEU A 63 -1.74 -2.85 -11.73
C LEU A 63 -2.33 -1.60 -12.38
N GLN A 64 -3.61 -1.63 -12.73
CA GLN A 64 -4.30 -0.48 -13.31
C GLN A 64 -4.40 0.69 -12.33
N PHE A 65 -4.62 0.42 -11.04
CA PHE A 65 -4.59 1.42 -9.99
C PHE A 65 -3.21 2.07 -9.82
N LEU A 66 -2.13 1.29 -9.93
CA LEU A 66 -0.77 1.85 -9.90
C LEU A 66 -0.51 2.77 -11.11
N GLN A 67 -0.97 2.37 -12.30
CA GLN A 67 -0.80 3.14 -13.53
C GLN A 67 -1.58 4.46 -13.56
N SER A 68 -2.66 4.61 -12.78
CA SER A 68 -3.45 5.86 -12.78
C SER A 68 -2.76 7.02 -12.05
N VAL A 69 -1.64 6.75 -11.37
CA VAL A 69 -0.97 7.72 -10.49
C VAL A 69 0.51 7.94 -10.83
N LEU A 70 1.12 7.00 -11.57
CA LEU A 70 2.50 7.12 -12.05
C LEU A 70 2.63 8.20 -13.11
#